data_AF-A0A7S2IPB9-F1
#
_entry.id   AF-A0A7S2IPB9-F1
#
_cell.length_a   1.000
_cell.length_b   1.000
_cell.length_c   1.000
_cell.angle_alpha   90.00
_cell.angle_beta   90.00
_cell.angle_gamma   90.00
#
_symmetry.space_group_name_H-M   'P 1'
#
loop_
_entity.id
_entity.type
_entity.pdbx_description
1 polymer ?
#
loop_
_entity_poly.entity_id
_entity_poly.type
_entity_poly.pdbx_seq_one_letter_code
_entity_poly.pdbx_strand_id
1 'polypeptide(L)'
;KKAKQKKEQEVPRPSFFRDFFRDLSEDMVILPEDARDQARALADEDPEDDEDDVDDQGYAKALMDVDLETGCALRDNIIPFAVRWYTGEAAPEEDEDDDDDD
;
A
#
# COMPACT_ATOMS: atom_id res chain seq x y z
N LYS A 1 -43.86 1.71 -12.89
CA LYS A 1 -42.54 2.19 -13.39
C LYS A 1 -41.49 1.23 -12.86
N LYS A 2 -40.88 0.38 -13.71
CA LYS A 2 -39.78 -0.49 -13.26
C LYS A 2 -38.54 0.39 -13.10
N ALA A 3 -38.00 0.45 -11.88
CA ALA A 3 -36.76 1.17 -11.59
C ALA A 3 -35.62 0.53 -12.39
N LYS A 4 -34.84 1.35 -13.10
CA LYS A 4 -33.69 0.91 -13.88
C LYS A 4 -32.60 0.53 -12.86
N GLN A 5 -32.35 -0.77 -12.69
CA GLN A 5 -31.29 -1.24 -11.80
C GLN A 5 -29.96 -0.72 -12.33
N LYS A 6 -29.25 0.06 -11.51
CA LYS A 6 -27.95 0.64 -11.86
C LYS A 6 -26.99 -0.54 -12.06
N LYS A 7 -26.36 -0.63 -13.23
CA LYS A 7 -25.32 -1.64 -13.49
C LYS A 7 -24.16 -1.31 -12.55
N GLU A 8 -23.82 -2.23 -11.65
CA GLU A 8 -22.58 -2.14 -10.88
C GLU A 8 -21.42 -2.26 -11.86
N GLN A 9 -20.45 -1.35 -11.73
CA GLN A 9 -19.22 -1.34 -12.53
C GLN A 9 -18.08 -1.74 -11.61
N GLU A 10 -17.36 -2.79 -12.00
CA GLU A 10 -16.16 -3.23 -11.29
C GLU A 10 -15.04 -2.25 -11.62
N VAL A 11 -14.53 -1.56 -10.60
CA VAL A 11 -13.38 -0.66 -10.71
C VAL A 11 -12.30 -1.16 -9.73
N PRO A 12 -11.02 -1.24 -10.15
CA PRO A 12 -9.93 -1.54 -9.23
C PRO A 12 -9.90 -0.50 -8.11
N ARG A 13 -9.61 -0.96 -6.89
CA ARG A 13 -9.50 -0.09 -5.70
C ARG A 13 -8.27 -0.48 -4.89
N PRO A 14 -7.64 0.49 -4.20
CA PRO A 14 -6.67 0.17 -3.16
C PRO A 14 -7.27 -0.82 -2.17
N SER A 15 -6.52 -1.87 -1.84
CA SER A 15 -6.99 -2.93 -0.98
C SER A 15 -5.82 -3.68 -0.39
N PHE A 16 -5.82 -3.83 0.94
CA PHE A 16 -4.85 -4.66 1.65
C PHE A 16 -4.66 -6.03 0.97
N PHE A 17 -5.75 -6.68 0.56
CA PHE A 17 -5.66 -8.02 -0.06
C PHE A 17 -5.02 -8.01 -1.44
N ARG A 18 -5.22 -6.95 -2.21
CA ARG A 18 -4.62 -6.81 -3.54
C ARG A 18 -3.13 -6.47 -3.44
N ASP A 19 -2.76 -5.77 -2.39
CA ASP A 19 -1.43 -5.23 -2.20
C ASP A 19 -0.54 -6.29 -1.52
N PHE A 20 -1.06 -7.01 -0.53
CA PHE A 20 -0.32 -8.01 0.27
C PHE A 20 -0.29 -9.42 -0.32
N PHE A 21 -1.26 -9.80 -1.16
CA PHE A 21 -1.27 -11.12 -1.80
C PHE A 21 -0.94 -11.06 -3.31
N ARG A 22 -0.30 -9.97 -3.76
CA ARG A 22 0.16 -9.85 -5.14
C ARG A 22 1.38 -10.72 -5.35
N ASP A 23 1.36 -11.55 -6.39
CA ASP A 23 2.56 -12.25 -6.83
C ASP A 23 3.51 -11.26 -7.52
N LEU A 24 4.69 -11.04 -6.93
CA LEU A 24 5.77 -10.20 -7.45
C LEU A 24 7.04 -11.02 -7.67
N SER A 25 7.86 -10.62 -8.65
CA SER A 25 9.06 -11.35 -9.04
C SER A 25 10.09 -10.38 -9.64
N GLU A 26 11.37 -10.60 -9.37
CA GLU A 26 12.48 -9.82 -9.96
C GLU A 26 12.54 -9.96 -11.49
N ASP A 27 12.08 -11.09 -12.02
CA ASP A 27 12.01 -11.36 -13.48
C ASP A 27 10.78 -10.72 -14.15
N MET A 28 9.95 -9.98 -13.41
CA MET A 28 8.72 -9.39 -13.94
C MET A 28 9.06 -8.19 -14.83
N VAL A 29 8.89 -8.36 -16.15
CA VAL A 29 9.20 -7.32 -17.14
C VAL A 29 8.08 -6.30 -17.29
N ILE A 30 6.84 -6.67 -16.94
CA ILE A 30 5.66 -5.82 -17.11
C ILE A 30 4.79 -5.89 -15.86
N LEU A 31 4.53 -4.73 -15.25
CA LEU A 31 3.61 -4.59 -14.15
C LEU A 31 2.19 -4.26 -14.64
N PRO A 32 1.15 -4.84 -14.01
CA PRO A 32 -0.21 -4.35 -14.17
C PRO A 32 -0.32 -2.85 -13.88
N GLU A 33 -1.20 -2.14 -14.60
CA GLU A 33 -1.44 -0.69 -14.42
C GLU A 33 -1.71 -0.33 -12.96
N ASP A 34 -2.53 -1.13 -12.29
CA ASP A 34 -2.90 -0.90 -10.91
C ASP A 34 -1.76 -1.13 -9.89
N ALA A 35 -0.71 -1.88 -10.27
CA ALA A 35 0.51 -2.02 -9.49
C ALA A 35 1.41 -0.80 -9.66
N ARG A 36 1.47 -0.25 -10.87
CA ARG A 36 2.24 0.97 -11.16
C ARG A 36 1.64 2.16 -10.42
N ASP A 37 0.32 2.28 -10.43
CA ASP A 37 -0.39 3.30 -9.64
C ASP A 37 -0.08 3.17 -8.14
N GLN A 38 -0.02 1.93 -7.62
CA GLN A 38 0.33 1.66 -6.24
C GLN A 38 1.80 2.04 -5.94
N ALA A 39 2.74 1.68 -6.81
CA ALA A 39 4.15 1.98 -6.64
C ALA A 39 4.40 3.49 -6.64
N ARG A 40 3.75 4.22 -7.54
CA ARG A 40 3.76 5.70 -7.57
C ARG A 40 3.20 6.31 -6.29
N ALA A 41 2.07 5.79 -5.80
CA ALA A 41 1.48 6.27 -4.55
C ALA A 41 2.37 6.02 -3.31
N LEU A 42 3.21 4.97 -3.33
CA LEU A 42 4.17 4.69 -2.26
C LEU A 42 5.43 5.55 -2.33
N ALA A 43 5.81 6.00 -3.53
CA ALA A 43 7.02 6.81 -3.73
C ALA A 43 6.83 8.29 -3.31
N ASP A 44 5.61 8.72 -2.97
CA ASP A 44 5.25 10.11 -2.69
C ASP A 44 5.73 11.08 -3.79
N GLU A 45 5.85 10.56 -5.02
CA GLU A 45 6.29 11.31 -6.20
C GLU A 45 5.14 12.21 -6.68
N ASP A 46 5.41 13.51 -6.75
CA ASP A 46 4.51 14.48 -7.39
C ASP A 46 4.33 14.07 -8.86
N PRO A 47 3.10 13.84 -9.35
CA PRO A 47 2.86 13.45 -10.75
C PRO A 47 3.32 14.49 -11.79
N GLU A 48 3.87 15.64 -11.37
CA GLU A 48 4.52 16.63 -12.24
C GLU A 48 6.06 16.58 -12.26
N ASP A 49 6.73 15.73 -11.46
CA ASP A 49 8.18 15.50 -11.55
C ASP A 49 8.44 14.45 -12.65
N ASP A 50 9.13 14.82 -13.73
CA ASP A 50 9.27 14.03 -14.97
C ASP A 50 9.69 12.56 -14.70
N GLU A 51 8.70 11.67 -14.70
CA GLU A 51 8.75 10.21 -14.41
C GLU A 51 9.50 9.35 -15.46
N ASP A 52 10.50 9.87 -16.16
CA ASP A 52 11.03 9.19 -17.35
C ASP A 52 12.09 8.08 -17.08
N ASP A 53 12.52 7.87 -15.83
CA ASP A 53 13.68 6.98 -15.53
C ASP A 53 13.39 5.72 -14.69
N VAL A 54 12.20 5.55 -14.10
CA VAL A 54 11.87 4.33 -13.33
C VAL A 54 11.01 3.40 -14.16
N ASP A 55 11.60 2.28 -14.60
CA ASP A 55 10.89 1.26 -15.35
C ASP A 55 10.04 0.33 -14.45
N ASP A 56 9.26 -0.55 -15.07
CA ASP A 56 8.43 -1.54 -14.37
C ASP A 56 9.27 -2.44 -13.44
N GLN A 57 10.56 -2.62 -13.72
CA GLN A 57 11.47 -3.39 -12.85
C GLN A 57 11.83 -2.60 -11.58
N GLY A 58 12.07 -1.30 -11.69
CA GLY A 58 12.23 -0.40 -10.56
C GLY A 58 11.00 -0.37 -9.65
N TYR A 59 9.81 -0.24 -10.24
CA TYR A 59 8.54 -0.30 -9.50
C TYR A 59 8.31 -1.66 -8.85
N ALA A 60 8.62 -2.77 -9.54
CA ALA A 60 8.45 -4.11 -8.99
C ALA A 60 9.33 -4.31 -7.75
N LYS A 61 10.57 -3.81 -7.80
CA LYS A 61 11.48 -3.84 -6.66
C LYS A 61 10.95 -3.03 -5.47
N ALA A 62 10.47 -1.81 -5.70
CA ALA A 62 9.90 -0.99 -4.62
C ALA A 62 8.71 -1.68 -3.94
N LEU A 63 7.80 -2.28 -4.71
CA LEU A 63 6.68 -3.05 -4.17
C LEU A 63 7.14 -4.27 -3.38
N MET A 64 8.18 -4.99 -3.84
CA MET A 64 8.75 -6.13 -3.13
C MET A 64 9.43 -5.72 -1.81
N ASP A 65 10.09 -4.56 -1.76
CA ASP A 65 10.71 -4.05 -0.55
C ASP A 65 9.64 -3.75 0.52
N VAL A 66 8.52 -3.12 0.13
CA VAL A 66 7.37 -2.86 1.02
C VAL A 66 6.70 -4.17 1.46
N ASP A 67 6.53 -5.14 0.56
CA ASP A 67 5.97 -6.46 0.90
C ASP A 67 6.83 -7.18 1.93
N LEU A 68 8.17 -7.18 1.74
CA LEU A 68 9.12 -7.77 2.67
C LEU A 68 9.06 -7.09 4.05
N GLU A 69 9.05 -5.76 4.09
CA GLU A 69 8.94 -5.00 5.33
C GLU A 69 7.64 -5.32 6.07
N THR A 70 6.51 -5.29 5.35
CA THR A 70 5.18 -5.60 5.90
C THR A 70 5.12 -7.03 6.45
N GLY A 71 5.64 -7.99 5.69
CA GLY A 71 5.73 -9.39 6.10
C GLY A 71 6.60 -9.60 7.33
N CYS A 72 7.74 -8.90 7.44
CA CYS A 72 8.59 -8.94 8.63
C CYS A 72 7.91 -8.28 9.83
N ALA A 73 7.23 -7.13 9.66
CA ALA A 73 6.47 -6.49 10.72
C ALA A 73 5.37 -7.41 11.26
N LEU A 74 4.64 -8.11 10.38
CA LEU A 74 3.65 -9.10 10.78
C LEU A 74 4.28 -10.27 11.54
N ARG A 75 5.36 -10.85 10.99
CA ARG A 75 6.04 -12.03 11.56
C ARG A 75 6.68 -11.75 12.91
N ASP A 76 7.38 -10.62 13.03
CA ASP A 76 8.28 -10.35 14.15
C ASP A 76 7.62 -9.49 15.24
N ASN A 77 6.60 -8.68 14.89
CA ASN A 77 5.96 -7.75 15.82
C ASN A 77 4.46 -8.03 16.02
N ILE A 78 3.66 -8.06 14.95
CA ILE A 78 2.20 -8.09 15.09
C ILE A 78 1.70 -9.46 15.57
N ILE A 79 2.10 -10.56 14.93
CA ILE A 79 1.65 -11.90 15.32
C ILE A 79 2.13 -12.27 16.74
N PRO A 80 3.42 -12.09 17.11
CA PRO A 80 3.89 -12.46 18.44
C PRO A 80 3.31 -11.61 19.57
N PHE A 81 3.03 -10.33 19.31
CA PHE A 81 2.52 -9.38 20.30
C PHE A 81 1.11 -8.90 20.01
N ALA A 82 0.27 -9.74 19.37
CA ALA A 82 -1.05 -9.35 18.88
C ALA A 82 -1.95 -8.69 19.93
N VAL A 83 -1.88 -9.13 21.18
CA VAL A 83 -2.66 -8.52 22.28
C VAL A 83 -2.21 -7.09 22.52
N ARG A 84 -0.91 -6.79 22.51
CA ARG A 84 -0.38 -5.44 22.74
C ARG A 84 -0.74 -4.50 21.60
N TRP A 85 -0.73 -4.99 20.36
CA TRP A 85 -1.21 -4.22 19.21
C TRP A 85 -2.73 -4.00 19.25
N TYR A 86 -3.50 -4.99 19.68
CA TYR A 86 -4.95 -4.87 19.85
C TYR A 86 -5.33 -3.87 20.95
N THR A 87 -4.58 -3.83 22.06
CA THR A 87 -4.84 -2.89 23.17
C THR A 87 -4.22 -1.51 22.96
N GLY A 88 -3.38 -1.33 21.92
CA GLY A 88 -2.62 -0.09 21.69
C GLY A 88 -1.37 0.06 22.55
N GLU A 89 -1.02 -0.91 23.41
CA GLU A 89 0.21 -0.86 24.24
C GLU A 89 1.49 -0.83 23.39
N ALA A 90 1.45 -1.45 22.21
CA ALA A 90 2.56 -1.46 21.25
C ALA A 90 2.38 -0.47 20.10
N ALA A 91 1.32 0.34 20.10
CA ALA A 91 1.16 1.39 19.10
C ALA A 91 2.25 2.46 19.35
N PRO A 92 2.83 3.05 18.29
CA PRO A 92 3.65 4.25 18.44
C PRO A 92 2.86 5.29 19.25
N GLU A 93 3.54 5.97 20.18
CA GLU A 93 2.93 7.15 20.79
C GLU A 93 2.65 8.13 19.65
N GLU A 94 1.37 8.49 19.44
CA GLU A 94 1.02 9.57 18.53
C GLU A 94 1.75 10.80 19.07
N ASP A 95 2.66 11.38 18.29
CA ASP A 95 3.23 12.68 18.62
C ASP A 95 2.03 13.59 18.85
N GLU A 96 1.81 13.99 20.11
CA GLU A 96 0.84 15.01 20.47
C GLU A 96 1.32 16.29 19.78
N ASP A 97 0.86 16.52 18.54
CA ASP A 97 0.97 17.80 17.85
C ASP A 97 0.26 18.81 18.77
N ASP A 98 1.10 19.57 19.48
CA ASP A 98 0.77 20.64 20.42
C ASP A 98 0.14 21.80 19.64
N ASP A 99 -1.07 21.59 19.13
CA ASP A 99 -1.92 22.62 18.52
C ASP A 99 -2.64 23.39 19.65
N ASP A 100 -1.85 23.97 20.55
CA ASP A 100 -2.27 24.93 21.58
C ASP A 100 -2.20 26.34 20.95
N ASP A 101 -3.12 26.62 20.02
CA ASP A 101 -3.34 27.97 19.45
C ASP A 101 -4.64 28.56 20.04
N ASP A 102 -4.48 29.27 21.16
CA ASP A 102 -5.48 30.15 21.81
C ASP A 102 -5.61 31.50 21.07
#